data_AF-A0A7K3NPI0-F1
#
_entry.id   AF-A0A7K3NPI0-F1
#
_cell.length_a   1.000
_cell.length_b   1.000
_cell.length_c   1.000
_cell.angle_alpha   90.00
_cell.angle_beta   90.00
_cell.angle_gamma   90.00
#
_symmetry.space_group_name_H-M   'P 1'
#
loop_
_entity.id
_entity.type
_entity.pdbx_description
1 polymer ?
#
loop_
_entity_poly.entity_id
_entity_poly.type
_entity_poly.pdbx_seq_one_letter_code
_entity_poly.pdbx_strand_id
1 'polypeptide(L)'
;MSLGLLLLFLGCGPYAAMAEVTAPAPSSMETIQSGKYFTLKRLTTPGRPSLDALVISGPPTPPPGYEEQRAPVDLAKAGLKAASMTLTTPAYNWVFGCSAVSGSMIAAYYDRTGYPNIYTGPTGGGVMPLDNSVWGTWSDGYSTYPNLPLAASHNGVDGRAIKGSIDDYWVQYGSSASDPYITGGWTQHTWSDAIGDYMKTSQSAYSNTDGSTTFYTWVSSATPLTCADMESYSIDTVDGTYGRKLFYEARGYTITDCYNQKTDNTITGGFSFAQYKAEIDAGNPVMINVEGHTMVGVGYDDTGNTVYLHDTWDYNTHAMAWGDSYSGMTMLSVSIVNLTAAPPSPQGQPWELLLMGDEE
;
A
#
# COMPACT_ATOMS: atom_id res chain seq x y z
N MET A 1 -23.45 11.53 -90.86
CA MET A 1 -24.71 10.78 -90.86
C MET A 1 -24.72 9.87 -89.64
N SER A 2 -25.80 9.95 -88.88
CA SER A 2 -26.02 9.40 -87.54
C SER A 2 -25.78 7.89 -87.44
N LEU A 3 -25.20 7.42 -86.33
CA LEU A 3 -25.48 6.09 -85.78
C LEU A 3 -25.51 6.19 -84.25
N GLY A 4 -26.67 5.84 -83.69
CA GLY A 4 -27.05 6.08 -82.30
C GLY A 4 -26.39 5.16 -81.28
N LEU A 5 -26.18 5.71 -80.09
CA LEU A 5 -25.67 5.03 -78.91
C LEU A 5 -26.84 4.51 -78.07
N LEU A 6 -26.91 3.20 -77.87
CA LEU A 6 -27.91 2.51 -77.06
C LEU A 6 -27.43 2.48 -75.60
N LEU A 7 -28.09 3.20 -74.71
CA LEU A 7 -27.86 3.10 -73.25
C LEU A 7 -28.65 1.90 -72.69
N LEU A 8 -27.95 0.92 -72.11
CA LEU A 8 -28.53 -0.07 -71.20
C LEU A 8 -28.40 0.43 -69.75
N PHE A 9 -29.53 0.56 -69.07
CA PHE A 9 -29.60 0.79 -67.63
C PHE A 9 -29.47 -0.54 -66.88
N LEU A 10 -28.36 -0.75 -66.18
CA LEU A 10 -28.23 -1.78 -65.14
C LEU A 10 -28.67 -1.18 -63.80
N GLY A 11 -29.77 -1.71 -63.26
CA GLY A 11 -30.29 -1.34 -61.94
C GLY A 11 -29.33 -1.80 -60.84
N CYS A 12 -28.88 -0.86 -60.01
CA CYS A 12 -28.16 -1.13 -58.78
C CYS A 12 -29.18 -1.20 -57.63
N GLY A 13 -29.35 -2.37 -57.01
CA GLY A 13 -30.14 -2.51 -55.78
C GLY A 13 -29.43 -1.82 -54.61
N PRO A 14 -30.16 -1.38 -53.56
CA PRO A 14 -29.56 -0.67 -52.44
C PRO A 14 -28.62 -1.60 -51.68
N TYR A 15 -27.33 -1.25 -51.65
CA TYR A 15 -26.37 -1.78 -50.70
C TYR A 15 -26.88 -1.47 -49.28
N ALA A 16 -27.16 -2.52 -48.49
CA ALA A 16 -27.33 -2.37 -47.06
C ALA A 16 -26.01 -1.83 -46.50
N ALA A 17 -26.04 -0.62 -45.93
CA ALA A 17 -24.91 -0.06 -45.21
C ALA A 17 -24.57 -0.99 -44.04
N MET A 18 -23.37 -1.60 -44.07
CA MET A 18 -22.84 -2.27 -42.90
C MET A 18 -22.60 -1.18 -41.84
N ALA A 19 -23.23 -1.32 -40.68
CA ALA A 19 -22.98 -0.45 -39.55
C ALA A 19 -21.48 -0.51 -39.22
N GLU A 20 -20.84 0.65 -39.24
CA GLU A 20 -19.46 0.82 -38.79
C GLU A 20 -19.42 0.44 -37.31
N VAL A 21 -18.81 -0.70 -36.97
CA VAL A 21 -18.54 -1.06 -35.58
C VAL A 21 -17.44 -0.10 -35.12
N THR A 22 -17.84 1.03 -34.55
CA THR A 22 -16.91 1.97 -33.93
C THR A 22 -16.15 1.22 -32.84
N ALA A 23 -14.82 1.27 -32.91
CA ALA A 23 -13.98 0.70 -31.86
C ALA A 23 -14.41 1.30 -30.51
N PRO A 24 -14.49 0.49 -29.44
CA PRO A 24 -14.84 1.01 -28.12
C PRO A 24 -13.86 2.13 -27.75
N ALA A 25 -14.38 3.21 -27.17
CA ALA A 25 -13.55 4.33 -26.74
C ALA A 25 -12.45 3.84 -25.77
N PRO A 26 -11.24 4.43 -25.82
CA PRO A 26 -10.18 4.06 -24.91
C PRO A 26 -10.52 4.45 -23.47
N SER A 27 -9.91 3.77 -22.50
CA SER A 27 -9.96 4.20 -21.10
C SER A 27 -9.33 5.58 -20.93
N SER A 28 -9.87 6.41 -20.04
CA SER A 28 -9.37 7.75 -19.74
C SER A 28 -9.12 7.95 -18.25
N MET A 29 -8.11 8.75 -17.93
CA MET A 29 -7.75 9.15 -16.57
C MET A 29 -7.89 10.67 -16.45
N GLU A 30 -8.73 11.15 -15.54
CA GLU A 30 -8.98 12.57 -15.29
C GLU A 30 -8.59 12.95 -13.86
N THR A 31 -7.93 14.08 -13.65
CA THR A 31 -7.71 14.61 -12.29
C THR A 31 -8.97 15.30 -11.79
N ILE A 32 -9.57 14.77 -10.72
CA ILE A 32 -10.79 15.28 -10.09
C ILE A 32 -10.47 16.31 -9.00
N GLN A 33 -9.40 16.05 -8.24
CA GLN A 33 -8.94 16.91 -7.16
C GLN A 33 -7.43 16.87 -7.09
N SER A 34 -6.81 18.02 -6.87
CA SER A 34 -5.38 18.14 -6.59
C SER A 34 -5.20 18.95 -5.32
N GLY A 35 -4.45 18.40 -4.37
CA GLY A 35 -4.07 19.04 -3.12
C GLY A 35 -2.57 18.91 -2.88
N LYS A 36 -2.08 19.45 -1.76
CA LYS A 36 -0.66 19.47 -1.44
C LYS A 36 -0.07 18.06 -1.22
N TYR A 37 -0.84 17.18 -0.58
CA TYR A 37 -0.41 15.83 -0.18
C TYR A 37 -1.28 14.73 -0.81
N PHE A 38 -2.12 15.11 -1.77
CA PHE A 38 -3.14 14.23 -2.33
C PHE A 38 -3.49 14.61 -3.76
N THR A 39 -3.74 13.61 -4.59
CA THR A 39 -4.44 13.81 -5.86
C THR A 39 -5.44 12.70 -6.07
N LEU A 40 -6.69 13.07 -6.34
CA LEU A 40 -7.73 12.15 -6.77
C LEU A 40 -7.81 12.16 -8.29
N LYS A 41 -7.61 11.00 -8.92
CA LYS A 41 -7.85 10.80 -10.35
C LYS A 41 -8.99 9.82 -10.55
N ARG A 42 -9.73 9.92 -11.65
CA ARG A 42 -10.82 9.00 -12.01
C ARG A 42 -10.51 8.25 -13.29
N LEU A 43 -10.52 6.93 -13.21
CA LEU A 43 -10.37 6.02 -14.34
C LEU A 43 -11.75 5.66 -14.86
N THR A 44 -12.02 6.02 -16.11
CA THR A 44 -13.24 5.65 -16.80
C THR A 44 -12.90 4.69 -17.91
N THR A 45 -13.43 3.47 -17.82
CA THR A 45 -13.33 2.46 -18.88
C THR A 45 -14.73 2.23 -19.45
N PRO A 46 -14.97 2.45 -20.75
CA PRO A 46 -16.30 2.30 -21.33
C PRO A 46 -16.92 0.93 -21.05
N GLY A 47 -18.18 0.93 -20.61
CA GLY A 47 -18.91 -0.29 -20.27
C GLY A 47 -18.53 -0.91 -18.92
N ARG A 48 -17.66 -0.28 -18.12
CA ARG A 48 -17.26 -0.76 -16.79
C ARG A 48 -17.48 0.32 -15.72
N PRO A 49 -17.71 -0.06 -14.45
CA PRO A 49 -17.71 0.91 -13.35
C PRO A 49 -16.38 1.68 -13.27
N SER A 50 -16.45 2.98 -12.94
CA SER A 50 -15.26 3.83 -12.79
C SER A 50 -14.52 3.54 -11.48
N LEU A 51 -13.21 3.81 -11.49
CA LEU A 51 -12.34 3.73 -10.32
C LEU A 51 -11.82 5.12 -9.94
N ASP A 52 -11.67 5.36 -8.65
CA ASP A 52 -10.92 6.50 -8.11
C ASP A 52 -9.50 6.02 -7.76
N ALA A 53 -8.48 6.72 -8.26
CA ALA A 53 -7.08 6.56 -7.90
C ALA A 53 -6.70 7.64 -6.87
N LEU A 54 -6.40 7.18 -5.66
CA LEU A 54 -5.96 7.93 -4.50
C LEU A 54 -4.42 8.01 -4.55
N VAL A 55 -3.87 9.10 -5.07
CA VAL A 55 -2.42 9.34 -5.06
C VAL A 55 -2.08 10.06 -3.75
N ILE A 56 -1.53 9.33 -2.79
CA ILE A 56 -1.23 9.81 -1.44
C ILE A 56 0.25 10.16 -1.38
N SER A 57 0.59 11.40 -1.04
CA SER A 57 1.95 11.92 -0.95
C SER A 57 2.23 12.56 0.41
N GLY A 58 1.86 11.86 1.49
CA GLY A 58 1.91 12.39 2.85
C GLY A 58 3.29 12.91 3.28
N PRO A 59 3.32 14.04 4.01
CA PRO A 59 4.56 14.75 4.29
C PRO A 59 5.46 14.02 5.29
N PRO A 60 6.78 14.27 5.24
CA PRO A 60 7.74 13.71 6.20
C PRO A 60 7.58 14.24 7.62
N THR A 61 6.90 15.36 7.78
CA THR A 61 6.62 15.99 9.08
C THR A 61 5.13 16.27 9.21
N PRO A 62 4.56 16.14 10.41
CA PRO A 62 3.14 16.37 10.63
C PRO A 62 2.73 17.80 10.24
N PRO A 63 1.51 18.02 9.71
CA PRO A 63 0.98 19.36 9.51
C PRO A 63 0.87 20.13 10.85
N PRO A 64 1.25 21.41 10.88
CA PRO A 64 1.13 22.23 12.09
C PRO A 64 -0.34 22.52 12.42
N GLY A 65 -0.64 22.77 13.70
CA GLY A 65 -1.97 23.18 14.16
C GLY A 65 -2.89 22.03 14.56
N TYR A 66 -2.38 20.79 14.57
CA TYR A 66 -3.11 19.59 15.00
C TYR A 66 -2.37 18.84 16.10
N GLU A 67 -1.50 19.51 16.86
CA GLU A 67 -0.69 18.91 17.92
C GLU A 67 -1.55 18.27 19.01
N GLU A 68 -2.69 18.88 19.36
CA GLU A 68 -3.63 18.31 20.32
C GLU A 68 -4.31 17.03 19.81
N GLN A 69 -4.64 16.99 18.51
CA GLN A 69 -5.23 15.79 17.88
C GLN A 69 -4.23 14.62 17.83
N ARG A 70 -2.94 14.92 17.70
CA ARG A 70 -1.84 13.95 17.72
C ARG A 70 -1.23 13.77 19.11
N ALA A 71 -1.97 14.05 20.18
CA ALA A 71 -1.49 13.75 21.51
C ALA A 71 -1.34 12.22 21.66
N PRO A 72 -0.16 11.73 22.11
CA PRO A 72 0.04 10.30 22.35
C PRO A 72 -0.98 9.72 23.34
N VAL A 73 -1.41 8.49 23.05
CA VAL A 73 -2.30 7.72 23.92
C VAL A 73 -1.49 6.88 24.89
N ASP A 74 -1.84 6.97 26.17
CA ASP A 74 -1.36 6.05 27.19
C ASP A 74 -2.13 4.71 27.08
N LEU A 75 -1.53 3.76 26.35
CA LEU A 75 -2.15 2.44 26.12
C LEU A 75 -2.37 1.64 27.41
N ALA A 76 -1.56 1.85 28.45
CA ALA A 76 -1.78 1.19 29.73
C ALA A 76 -3.09 1.67 30.37
N LYS A 77 -3.38 2.97 30.28
CA LYS A 77 -4.67 3.51 30.73
C LYS A 77 -5.83 3.11 29.83
N ALA A 78 -5.62 3.04 28.52
CA ALA A 78 -6.62 2.58 27.56
C ALA A 78 -7.00 1.12 27.83
N GLY A 79 -6.01 0.23 27.96
CA GLY A 79 -6.15 -1.22 28.21
C GLY A 79 -6.75 -1.58 29.57
N LEU A 80 -6.87 -0.62 30.51
CA LEU A 80 -7.66 -0.79 31.72
C LEU A 80 -9.18 -0.75 31.45
N LYS A 81 -9.61 -0.34 30.25
CA LYS A 81 -11.00 -0.43 29.83
C LYS A 81 -11.25 -1.84 29.27
N ALA A 82 -12.26 -2.52 29.80
CA ALA A 82 -12.62 -3.88 29.40
C ALA A 82 -13.03 -4.05 27.92
N ALA A 83 -13.12 -2.97 27.14
CA ALA A 83 -13.62 -2.94 25.76
C ALA A 83 -12.59 -2.36 24.76
N SER A 84 -11.29 -2.50 25.07
CA SER A 84 -10.19 -2.08 24.20
C SER A 84 -9.26 -3.23 23.86
N MET A 85 -8.70 -3.23 22.65
CA MET A 85 -7.67 -4.18 22.20
C MET A 85 -6.55 -3.43 21.48
N THR A 86 -5.32 -3.90 21.64
CA THR A 86 -4.15 -3.38 20.90
C THR A 86 -3.24 -4.53 20.47
N LEU A 87 -2.63 -4.36 19.30
CA LEU A 87 -1.58 -5.21 18.76
C LEU A 87 -0.22 -4.54 19.02
N THR A 88 0.78 -5.32 19.40
CA THR A 88 2.16 -4.83 19.54
C THR A 88 2.81 -4.69 18.15
N THR A 89 2.32 -3.73 17.38
CA THR A 89 2.81 -3.40 16.05
C THR A 89 4.02 -2.46 16.15
N PRO A 90 5.07 -2.64 15.35
CA PRO A 90 6.16 -1.67 15.26
C PRO A 90 5.68 -0.27 14.84
N ALA A 91 6.42 0.77 15.25
CA ALA A 91 6.17 2.16 14.89
C ALA A 91 7.46 2.76 14.32
N TYR A 92 7.38 3.37 13.14
CA TYR A 92 8.52 3.85 12.39
C TYR A 92 8.34 5.28 11.94
N ASN A 93 9.43 6.05 11.96
CA ASN A 93 9.47 7.39 11.43
C ASN A 93 9.49 7.39 9.89
N TRP A 94 8.93 8.45 9.32
CA TRP A 94 8.72 8.62 7.90
C TRP A 94 10.03 8.57 7.11
N VAL A 95 10.06 7.74 6.07
CA VAL A 95 11.11 7.70 5.05
C VAL A 95 10.49 7.16 3.76
N PHE A 96 10.90 7.71 2.61
CA PHE A 96 10.53 7.26 1.27
C PHE A 96 9.04 7.38 0.89
N GLY A 97 8.12 7.39 1.85
CA GLY A 97 6.68 7.58 1.66
C GLY A 97 5.87 6.95 2.80
N CYS A 98 4.85 7.66 3.28
CA CYS A 98 4.02 7.21 4.42
C CYS A 98 3.37 5.84 4.18
N SER A 99 2.97 5.54 2.94
CA SER A 99 2.35 4.27 2.57
C SER A 99 3.33 3.11 2.63
N ALA A 100 4.57 3.29 2.16
CA ALA A 100 5.62 2.27 2.28
C ALA A 100 6.00 2.01 3.74
N VAL A 101 6.11 3.08 4.55
CA VAL A 101 6.37 2.97 5.99
C VAL A 101 5.23 2.23 6.69
N SER A 102 3.98 2.59 6.42
CA SER A 102 2.81 1.89 6.98
C SER A 102 2.76 0.43 6.54
N GLY A 103 3.07 0.14 5.27
CA GLY A 103 3.19 -1.23 4.78
C GLY A 103 4.27 -2.01 5.53
N SER A 104 5.40 -1.36 5.81
CA SER A 104 6.51 -1.98 6.56
C SER A 104 6.17 -2.22 8.03
N MET A 105 5.37 -1.37 8.69
CA MET A 105 4.90 -1.61 10.07
C MET A 105 4.02 -2.87 10.14
N ILE A 106 3.14 -3.06 9.17
CA ILE A 106 2.29 -4.27 9.09
C ILE A 106 3.13 -5.51 8.79
N ALA A 107 4.04 -5.42 7.81
CA ALA A 107 4.96 -6.50 7.48
C ALA A 107 5.85 -6.89 8.68
N ALA A 108 6.36 -5.89 9.40
CA ALA A 108 7.15 -6.09 10.61
C ALA A 108 6.35 -6.70 11.75
N TYR A 109 5.06 -6.36 11.89
CA TYR A 109 4.19 -7.04 12.85
C TYR A 109 4.11 -8.53 12.51
N TYR A 110 3.82 -8.90 11.26
CA TYR A 110 3.74 -10.30 10.86
C TYR A 110 5.07 -11.04 11.05
N ASP A 111 6.19 -10.42 10.70
CA ASP A 111 7.54 -10.96 10.95
C ASP A 111 7.74 -11.39 12.41
N ARG A 112 7.18 -10.61 13.32
CA ARG A 112 7.29 -10.81 14.77
C ARG A 112 6.22 -11.72 15.37
N THR A 113 5.12 -11.99 14.66
CA THR A 113 3.93 -12.69 15.22
C THR A 113 3.59 -14.01 14.56
N GLY A 114 4.51 -14.59 13.77
CA GLY A 114 4.38 -15.95 13.27
C GLY A 114 4.63 -16.13 11.77
N TYR A 115 5.11 -15.09 11.10
CA TYR A 115 5.41 -15.11 9.67
C TYR A 115 6.92 -14.84 9.45
N PRO A 116 7.79 -15.83 9.75
CA PRO A 116 9.24 -15.63 9.66
C PRO A 116 9.71 -15.33 8.22
N ASN A 117 10.87 -14.68 8.08
CA ASN A 117 11.46 -14.30 6.78
C ASN A 117 10.64 -13.25 6.01
N ILE A 118 9.74 -12.51 6.66
CA ILE A 118 9.21 -11.28 6.05
C ILE A 118 10.31 -10.22 6.02
N TYR A 119 11.00 -10.07 7.14
CA TYR A 119 12.26 -9.34 7.19
C TYR A 119 13.43 -10.34 7.02
N THR A 120 14.37 -10.00 6.14
CA THR A 120 15.50 -10.87 5.76
C THR A 120 16.85 -10.25 6.08
N GLY A 121 16.88 -9.07 6.69
CA GLY A 121 18.10 -8.37 7.07
C GLY A 121 18.75 -8.94 8.35
N PRO A 122 20.04 -8.64 8.58
CA PRO A 122 20.79 -9.16 9.74
C PRO A 122 20.49 -8.44 11.06
N THR A 123 19.94 -7.22 11.04
CA THR A 123 19.68 -6.45 12.26
C THR A 123 18.63 -7.14 13.14
N GLY A 124 18.70 -6.95 14.46
CA GLY A 124 17.76 -7.58 15.39
C GLY A 124 17.85 -9.12 15.42
N GLY A 125 18.94 -9.70 14.91
CA GLY A 125 19.09 -11.15 14.80
C GLY A 125 18.19 -11.79 13.75
N GLY A 126 17.81 -11.05 12.70
CA GLY A 126 16.89 -11.51 11.67
C GLY A 126 15.41 -11.34 12.01
N VAL A 127 15.11 -10.58 13.07
CA VAL A 127 13.74 -10.22 13.45
C VAL A 127 13.61 -8.71 13.39
N MET A 128 12.59 -8.22 12.72
CA MET A 128 12.39 -6.79 12.50
C MET A 128 12.30 -6.03 13.84
N PRO A 129 13.13 -4.99 14.05
CA PRO A 129 13.06 -4.08 15.19
C PRO A 129 11.70 -3.38 15.36
N LEU A 130 11.35 -3.00 16.60
CA LEU A 130 10.10 -2.30 16.93
C LEU A 130 10.06 -0.83 16.47
N ASP A 131 11.23 -0.23 16.25
CA ASP A 131 11.39 1.11 15.67
C ASP A 131 12.55 1.12 14.65
N ASN A 132 12.71 2.21 13.90
CA ASN A 132 13.72 2.32 12.84
C ASN A 132 14.95 3.14 13.24
N SER A 133 15.18 3.36 14.54
CA SER A 133 16.31 4.16 15.02
C SER A 133 17.67 3.45 14.86
N VAL A 134 17.68 2.12 14.84
CA VAL A 134 18.90 1.30 14.83
C VAL A 134 19.74 1.46 13.56
N TRP A 135 19.13 1.82 12.43
CA TRP A 135 19.81 1.97 11.15
C TRP A 135 20.34 3.38 10.88
N GLY A 136 20.23 4.28 11.86
CA GLY A 136 20.67 5.67 11.72
C GLY A 136 19.90 6.44 10.66
N THR A 137 20.53 7.49 10.13
CA THR A 137 19.91 8.42 9.18
C THR A 137 20.72 8.57 7.90
N TRP A 138 20.09 9.11 6.86
CA TRP A 138 20.70 9.52 5.61
C TRP A 138 20.14 10.87 5.17
N SER A 139 20.83 11.55 4.26
CA SER A 139 20.39 12.84 3.72
C SER A 139 20.39 12.83 2.21
N ASP A 140 19.34 13.40 1.62
CA ASP A 140 19.24 13.68 0.18
C ASP A 140 19.86 15.03 -0.21
N GLY A 141 20.49 15.74 0.74
CA GLY A 141 21.03 17.09 0.57
C GLY A 141 20.03 18.22 0.88
N TYR A 142 18.76 17.91 1.07
CA TYR A 142 17.70 18.86 1.41
C TYR A 142 17.11 18.60 2.80
N SER A 143 16.97 17.34 3.16
CA SER A 143 16.43 16.86 4.43
C SER A 143 17.21 15.64 4.92
N THR A 144 16.96 15.25 6.16
CA THR A 144 17.54 14.04 6.77
C THR A 144 16.40 13.11 7.16
N TYR A 145 16.52 11.85 6.77
CA TYR A 145 15.53 10.81 6.99
C TYR A 145 16.16 9.64 7.77
N PRO A 146 15.39 8.89 8.57
CA PRO A 146 15.85 7.61 9.09
C PRO A 146 16.05 6.62 7.94
N ASN A 147 16.83 5.57 8.18
CA ASN A 147 16.83 4.39 7.34
C ASN A 147 15.73 3.40 7.79
N LEU A 148 15.07 2.75 6.84
CA LEU A 148 14.12 1.68 7.11
C LEU A 148 14.15 0.66 5.97
N PRO A 149 15.05 -0.33 6.03
CA PRO A 149 15.29 -1.27 4.92
C PRO A 149 14.03 -1.98 4.42
N LEU A 150 13.08 -2.26 5.33
CA LEU A 150 11.82 -2.92 5.00
C LEU A 150 10.84 -2.02 4.24
N ALA A 151 10.91 -0.69 4.40
CA ALA A 151 10.12 0.27 3.63
C ALA A 151 10.83 0.65 2.33
N ALA A 152 12.14 0.94 2.42
CA ALA A 152 12.98 1.35 1.30
C ALA A 152 14.44 0.95 1.57
N SER A 153 14.99 0.11 0.69
CA SER A 153 16.35 -0.39 0.84
C SER A 153 17.39 0.67 0.45
N HIS A 154 18.58 0.62 1.06
CA HIS A 154 19.63 1.62 0.85
C HIS A 154 21.01 0.96 0.90
N ASN A 155 21.88 1.29 -0.05
CA ASN A 155 23.22 0.73 -0.10
C ASN A 155 24.02 1.02 1.18
N GLY A 156 24.68 0.00 1.72
CA GLY A 156 25.45 0.09 2.96
C GLY A 156 24.61 -0.01 4.23
N VAL A 157 23.28 -0.15 4.12
CA VAL A 157 22.38 -0.29 5.26
C VAL A 157 21.95 -1.74 5.39
N ASP A 158 21.96 -2.24 6.63
CA ASP A 158 21.38 -3.53 6.98
C ASP A 158 21.91 -4.73 6.15
N GLY A 159 23.23 -4.76 5.98
CA GLY A 159 23.92 -5.81 5.22
C GLY A 159 23.81 -5.68 3.70
N ARG A 160 23.09 -4.70 3.17
CA ARG A 160 23.00 -4.46 1.73
C ARG A 160 24.30 -3.87 1.17
N ALA A 161 24.83 -4.48 0.10
CA ALA A 161 26.08 -4.06 -0.55
C ALA A 161 25.91 -3.45 -1.96
N ILE A 162 24.67 -3.31 -2.42
CA ILE A 162 24.31 -2.74 -3.72
C ILE A 162 23.23 -1.67 -3.57
N LYS A 163 23.03 -0.87 -4.62
CA LYS A 163 21.96 0.14 -4.69
C LYS A 163 20.59 -0.45 -4.38
N GLY A 164 19.78 0.27 -3.62
CA GLY A 164 18.42 -0.10 -3.24
C GLY A 164 17.38 0.92 -3.69
N SER A 165 16.21 0.86 -3.07
CA SER A 165 15.05 1.72 -3.31
C SER A 165 15.40 3.21 -3.21
N ILE A 166 16.09 3.62 -2.14
CA ILE A 166 16.49 5.02 -1.93
C ILE A 166 17.50 5.45 -3.01
N ASP A 167 18.50 4.61 -3.29
CA ASP A 167 19.51 4.92 -4.30
C ASP A 167 18.92 5.08 -5.71
N ASP A 168 17.93 4.25 -6.04
CA ASP A 168 17.42 4.14 -7.41
C ASP A 168 16.31 5.14 -7.70
N TYR A 169 15.45 5.45 -6.72
CA TYR A 169 14.20 6.16 -6.95
C TYR A 169 14.18 7.58 -6.38
N TRP A 170 14.89 7.84 -5.28
CA TRP A 170 14.72 9.08 -4.54
C TRP A 170 15.61 10.22 -5.05
N VAL A 171 15.00 11.39 -5.30
CA VAL A 171 15.68 12.67 -5.52
C VAL A 171 15.48 13.59 -4.33
N GLN A 172 14.22 13.95 -4.03
CA GLN A 172 13.80 14.76 -2.89
C GLN A 172 12.27 14.68 -2.75
N TYR A 173 11.75 14.87 -1.54
CA TYR A 173 10.29 14.81 -1.33
C TYR A 173 9.50 15.69 -2.31
N GLY A 174 8.49 15.09 -2.96
CA GLY A 174 7.63 15.73 -3.95
C GLY A 174 8.24 15.88 -5.35
N SER A 175 9.45 15.38 -5.60
CA SER A 175 10.06 15.41 -6.93
C SER A 175 9.26 14.57 -7.93
N SER A 176 9.01 15.15 -9.10
CA SER A 176 8.48 14.44 -10.28
C SER A 176 9.57 14.14 -11.32
N ALA A 177 10.84 14.31 -10.96
CA ALA A 177 11.96 14.02 -11.86
C ALA A 177 12.01 12.51 -12.17
N SER A 178 12.65 12.16 -13.29
CA SER A 178 12.93 10.76 -13.59
C SER A 178 13.86 10.17 -12.54
N ASP A 179 13.60 8.91 -12.18
CA ASP A 179 14.32 8.20 -11.13
C ASP A 179 15.85 8.23 -11.35
N PRO A 180 16.65 8.38 -10.28
CA PRO A 180 18.11 8.35 -10.35
C PRO A 180 18.71 7.23 -11.21
N TYR A 181 18.18 6.00 -11.14
CA TYR A 181 18.72 4.90 -11.97
C TYR A 181 18.55 5.14 -13.48
N ILE A 182 17.49 5.84 -13.89
CA ILE A 182 17.24 6.21 -15.27
C ILE A 182 18.21 7.31 -15.70
N THR A 183 18.30 8.37 -14.90
CA THR A 183 19.10 9.57 -15.25
C THR A 183 20.60 9.34 -15.13
N GLY A 184 21.03 8.54 -14.15
CA GLY A 184 22.41 8.14 -13.97
C GLY A 184 22.83 6.90 -14.75
N GLY A 185 21.88 6.23 -15.41
CA GLY A 185 22.15 5.15 -16.37
C GLY A 185 22.73 3.87 -15.77
N TRP A 186 22.43 3.55 -14.50
CA TRP A 186 22.79 2.26 -13.91
C TRP A 186 21.63 1.28 -13.94
N THR A 187 21.94 -0.01 -13.80
CA THR A 187 20.92 -1.06 -13.72
C THR A 187 20.14 -0.91 -12.43
N GLN A 188 18.81 -0.80 -12.56
CA GLN A 188 17.89 -0.83 -11.44
C GLN A 188 18.09 -2.10 -10.59
N HIS A 189 18.01 -1.97 -9.27
CA HIS A 189 18.07 -3.12 -8.38
C HIS A 189 16.87 -4.06 -8.60
N THR A 190 17.10 -5.34 -8.36
CA THR A 190 16.02 -6.32 -8.31
C THR A 190 15.25 -6.15 -7.00
N TRP A 191 13.92 -6.01 -7.09
CA TRP A 191 13.05 -5.94 -5.92
C TRP A 191 13.15 -7.21 -5.08
N SER A 192 13.26 -7.04 -3.77
CA SER A 192 13.38 -8.14 -2.81
C SER A 192 12.92 -7.69 -1.43
N ASP A 193 13.71 -6.80 -0.82
CA ASP A 193 13.68 -6.61 0.63
C ASP A 193 12.67 -5.55 1.07
N ALA A 194 12.43 -4.53 0.23
CA ALA A 194 11.63 -3.37 0.58
C ALA A 194 10.20 -3.44 0.01
N ILE A 195 9.20 -3.28 0.87
CA ILE A 195 7.79 -3.30 0.46
C ILE A 195 7.43 -2.12 -0.46
N GLY A 196 8.10 -0.98 -0.29
CA GLY A 196 7.92 0.20 -1.14
C GLY A 196 8.19 -0.05 -2.62
N ASP A 197 9.10 -0.97 -2.94
CA ASP A 197 9.41 -1.35 -4.32
C ASP A 197 8.19 -2.00 -5.00
N TYR A 198 7.53 -2.90 -4.30
CA TYR A 198 6.35 -3.60 -4.79
C TYR A 198 5.15 -2.65 -4.86
N MET A 199 5.02 -1.73 -3.90
CA MET A 199 3.99 -0.69 -3.84
C MET A 199 4.20 0.45 -4.86
N LYS A 200 5.31 0.44 -5.61
CA LYS A 200 5.69 1.50 -6.56
C LYS A 200 5.91 2.87 -5.92
N THR A 201 6.15 2.90 -4.60
CA THR A 201 6.33 4.14 -3.87
C THR A 201 7.52 4.91 -4.43
N SER A 202 7.34 6.20 -4.71
CA SER A 202 8.39 7.10 -5.25
C SER A 202 8.97 6.72 -6.61
N GLN A 203 8.32 5.82 -7.37
CA GLN A 203 8.84 5.42 -8.68
C GLN A 203 8.19 6.22 -9.80
N SER A 204 8.96 7.12 -10.43
CA SER A 204 8.48 7.98 -11.51
C SER A 204 8.02 7.20 -12.75
N ALA A 205 8.58 6.01 -13.00
CA ALA A 205 8.13 5.11 -14.07
C ALA A 205 6.66 4.69 -13.92
N TYR A 206 6.12 4.74 -12.70
CA TYR A 206 4.73 4.44 -12.36
C TYR A 206 3.92 5.70 -12.03
N SER A 207 4.43 6.88 -12.40
CA SER A 207 3.80 8.19 -12.15
C SER A 207 3.62 8.54 -10.67
N ASN A 208 4.39 7.92 -9.77
CA ASN A 208 4.47 8.31 -8.38
C ASN A 208 5.67 9.26 -8.22
N THR A 209 5.41 10.48 -7.73
CA THR A 209 6.45 11.40 -7.26
C THR A 209 7.11 10.87 -5.98
N ASP A 210 8.28 11.37 -5.65
CA ASP A 210 8.96 11.05 -4.39
C ASP A 210 8.06 11.30 -3.17
N GLY A 211 7.85 10.25 -2.38
CA GLY A 211 6.99 10.23 -1.20
C GLY A 211 5.56 9.73 -1.48
N SER A 212 5.21 9.45 -2.74
CA SER A 212 3.83 9.11 -3.12
C SER A 212 3.60 7.64 -3.44
N THR A 213 2.37 7.18 -3.23
CA THR A 213 1.86 5.85 -3.62
C THR A 213 0.42 5.99 -4.10
N THR A 214 0.01 5.16 -5.06
CA THR A 214 -1.34 5.19 -5.62
C THR A 214 -2.15 3.99 -5.14
N PHE A 215 -3.40 4.22 -4.73
CA PHE A 215 -4.36 3.19 -4.37
C PHE A 215 -5.68 3.38 -5.12
N TYR A 216 -6.34 2.32 -5.54
CA TYR A 216 -7.60 2.39 -6.27
C TYR A 216 -8.79 1.97 -5.41
N THR A 217 -9.94 2.59 -5.65
CA THR A 217 -11.24 2.20 -5.07
C THR A 217 -12.34 2.32 -6.11
N TRP A 218 -13.48 1.67 -5.87
CA TRP A 218 -14.68 1.95 -6.66
C TRP A 218 -15.17 3.39 -6.43
N VAL A 219 -15.61 4.07 -7.50
CA VAL A 219 -16.21 5.40 -7.38
C VAL A 219 -17.53 5.33 -6.60
N SER A 220 -18.43 4.45 -7.06
CA SER A 220 -19.85 4.44 -6.66
C SER A 220 -20.30 3.13 -6.00
N SER A 221 -19.36 2.25 -5.63
CA SER A 221 -19.65 1.00 -4.94
C SER A 221 -19.05 0.99 -3.56
N ALA A 222 -19.81 0.50 -2.60
CA ALA A 222 -19.35 0.26 -1.24
C ALA A 222 -18.63 -1.09 -1.09
N THR A 223 -18.67 -1.94 -2.11
CA THR A 223 -18.01 -3.27 -2.08
C THR A 223 -16.49 -3.15 -2.12
N PRO A 224 -15.75 -4.19 -1.71
CA PRO A 224 -14.31 -4.26 -1.95
C PRO A 224 -13.95 -4.11 -3.43
N LEU A 225 -12.88 -3.37 -3.75
CA LEU A 225 -12.14 -3.52 -5.00
C LEU A 225 -11.08 -4.58 -4.77
N THR A 226 -11.34 -5.81 -5.23
CA THR A 226 -10.45 -6.94 -5.00
C THR A 226 -9.23 -6.90 -5.91
N CYS A 227 -8.16 -7.61 -5.54
CA CYS A 227 -6.98 -7.72 -6.40
C CYS A 227 -7.28 -8.44 -7.72
N ALA A 228 -8.30 -9.31 -7.78
CA ALA A 228 -8.80 -9.86 -9.04
C ALA A 228 -9.49 -8.79 -9.92
N ASP A 229 -10.21 -7.85 -9.31
CA ASP A 229 -10.73 -6.69 -10.04
C ASP A 229 -9.58 -5.81 -10.56
N MET A 230 -8.54 -5.60 -9.74
CA MET A 230 -7.37 -4.81 -10.13
C MET A 230 -6.65 -5.41 -11.36
N GLU A 231 -6.45 -6.72 -11.39
CA GLU A 231 -5.92 -7.44 -12.57
C GLU A 231 -6.84 -7.26 -13.78
N SER A 232 -8.16 -7.38 -13.57
CA SER A 232 -9.16 -7.20 -14.62
C SER A 232 -9.16 -5.78 -15.21
N TYR A 233 -8.81 -4.77 -14.42
CA TYR A 233 -8.67 -3.38 -14.83
C TYR A 233 -7.25 -3.01 -15.26
N SER A 234 -6.29 -3.94 -15.22
CA SER A 234 -4.87 -3.72 -15.53
C SER A 234 -4.22 -2.62 -14.68
N ILE A 235 -4.67 -2.49 -13.42
CA ILE A 235 -4.11 -1.57 -12.42
C ILE A 235 -3.31 -2.33 -11.34
N ASP A 236 -3.24 -3.65 -11.42
CA ASP A 236 -2.43 -4.53 -10.56
C ASP A 236 -0.94 -4.14 -10.56
N THR A 237 -0.46 -3.55 -11.65
CA THR A 237 0.94 -3.11 -11.78
C THR A 237 1.26 -1.77 -11.10
N VAL A 238 0.25 -1.03 -10.64
CA VAL A 238 0.39 0.34 -10.09
C VAL A 238 -0.25 0.55 -8.71
N ASP A 239 -1.11 -0.36 -8.26
CA ASP A 239 -1.82 -0.24 -6.99
C ASP A 239 -0.97 -0.66 -5.78
N GLY A 240 -0.90 0.18 -4.75
CA GLY A 240 -0.14 -0.07 -3.53
C GLY A 240 -0.66 -1.25 -2.69
N THR A 241 -1.95 -1.56 -2.71
CA THR A 241 -2.53 -2.75 -2.07
C THR A 241 -2.09 -4.01 -2.80
N TYR A 242 -2.16 -4.01 -4.14
CA TYR A 242 -1.67 -5.11 -4.95
C TYR A 242 -0.16 -5.31 -4.79
N GLY A 243 0.60 -4.22 -4.69
CA GLY A 243 2.02 -4.25 -4.35
C GLY A 243 2.33 -4.98 -3.04
N ARG A 244 1.52 -4.75 -1.99
CA ARG A 244 1.66 -5.49 -0.73
C ARG A 244 1.41 -7.00 -0.90
N LYS A 245 0.43 -7.39 -1.72
CA LYS A 245 0.23 -8.82 -2.09
C LYS A 245 1.51 -9.40 -2.70
N LEU A 246 2.06 -8.75 -3.72
CA LEU A 246 3.26 -9.23 -4.40
C LEU A 246 4.48 -9.34 -3.48
N PHE A 247 4.63 -8.38 -2.55
CA PHE A 247 5.71 -8.40 -1.56
C PHE A 247 5.68 -9.66 -0.69
N TYR A 248 4.50 -10.04 -0.22
CA TYR A 248 4.30 -11.23 0.61
C TYR A 248 4.39 -12.53 -0.20
N GLU A 249 3.85 -12.55 -1.42
CA GLU A 249 3.99 -13.70 -2.33
C GLU A 249 5.46 -13.96 -2.68
N ALA A 250 6.27 -12.91 -2.85
CA ALA A 250 7.71 -13.02 -3.06
C ALA A 250 8.45 -13.67 -1.87
N ARG A 251 7.83 -13.70 -0.69
CA ARG A 251 8.31 -14.39 0.53
C ARG A 251 7.70 -15.77 0.73
N GLY A 252 6.94 -16.25 -0.27
CA GLY A 252 6.31 -17.57 -0.25
C GLY A 252 4.99 -17.64 0.52
N TYR A 253 4.41 -16.50 0.92
CA TYR A 253 3.13 -16.47 1.60
C TYR A 253 1.95 -16.56 0.64
N THR A 254 0.91 -17.27 1.05
CA THR A 254 -0.39 -17.28 0.36
C THR A 254 -1.27 -16.18 0.93
N ILE A 255 -1.86 -15.38 0.05
CA ILE A 255 -2.77 -14.29 0.42
C ILE A 255 -4.22 -14.81 0.48
N THR A 256 -4.91 -14.56 1.59
CA THR A 256 -6.32 -14.94 1.77
C THR A 256 -7.26 -13.84 1.32
N ASP A 257 -6.92 -12.59 1.64
CA ASP A 257 -7.73 -11.41 1.34
C ASP A 257 -6.83 -10.33 0.75
N CYS A 258 -7.29 -9.70 -0.33
CA CYS A 258 -6.56 -8.64 -1.02
C CYS A 258 -7.55 -7.67 -1.66
N TYR A 259 -7.75 -6.51 -1.05
CA TYR A 259 -8.66 -5.49 -1.55
C TYR A 259 -8.43 -4.12 -0.93
N ASN A 260 -8.91 -3.08 -1.61
CA ASN A 260 -9.09 -1.76 -1.04
C ASN A 260 -10.58 -1.40 -1.02
N GLN A 261 -11.08 -0.82 0.06
CA GLN A 261 -12.50 -0.52 0.24
C GLN A 261 -12.69 0.85 0.89
N LYS A 262 -13.61 1.64 0.31
CA LYS A 262 -14.10 2.89 0.90
C LYS A 262 -14.75 2.62 2.26
N THR A 263 -14.49 3.48 3.23
CA THR A 263 -15.03 3.36 4.59
C THR A 263 -16.45 3.90 4.68
N ASP A 264 -17.22 3.45 5.67
CA ASP A 264 -18.64 3.78 5.83
C ASP A 264 -18.95 5.27 6.03
N ASN A 265 -17.97 6.07 6.47
CA ASN A 265 -18.05 7.53 6.49
C ASN A 265 -17.99 8.18 5.10
N THR A 266 -17.44 7.48 4.09
CA THR A 266 -17.35 7.97 2.71
C THR A 266 -18.43 7.43 1.78
N ILE A 267 -18.94 6.24 2.07
CA ILE A 267 -20.02 5.61 1.30
C ILE A 267 -20.85 4.70 2.20
N THR A 268 -22.18 4.85 2.14
CA THR A 268 -23.09 3.99 2.92
C THR A 268 -22.87 2.52 2.58
N GLY A 269 -22.62 1.70 3.62
CA GLY A 269 -22.31 0.27 3.48
C GLY A 269 -20.84 -0.04 3.20
N GLY A 270 -19.95 0.95 3.25
CA GLY A 270 -18.50 0.77 3.15
C GLY A 270 -17.92 0.00 4.33
N PHE A 271 -16.59 -0.15 4.34
CA PHE A 271 -15.88 -0.82 5.43
C PHE A 271 -16.17 -0.12 6.75
N SER A 272 -16.65 -0.88 7.75
CA SER A 272 -17.20 -0.36 9.00
C SER A 272 -16.24 -0.53 10.17
N PHE A 273 -16.48 0.21 11.26
CA PHE A 273 -15.74 0.03 12.51
C PHE A 273 -15.83 -1.41 13.05
N ALA A 274 -16.97 -2.08 12.88
CA ALA A 274 -17.13 -3.48 13.29
C ALA A 274 -16.22 -4.42 12.49
N GLN A 275 -16.01 -4.17 11.19
CA GLN A 275 -15.06 -4.92 10.38
C GLN A 275 -13.61 -4.59 10.76
N TYR A 276 -13.31 -3.33 11.07
CA TYR A 276 -12.00 -2.93 11.59
C TYR A 276 -11.65 -3.70 12.86
N LYS A 277 -12.58 -3.78 13.82
CA LYS A 277 -12.40 -4.59 15.02
C LYS A 277 -12.15 -6.05 14.69
N ALA A 278 -12.91 -6.63 13.77
CA ALA A 278 -12.75 -8.03 13.39
C ALA A 278 -11.34 -8.32 12.84
N GLU A 279 -10.74 -7.40 12.07
CA GLU A 279 -9.34 -7.50 11.64
C GLU A 279 -8.38 -7.45 12.84
N ILE A 280 -8.54 -6.48 13.74
CA ILE A 280 -7.70 -6.37 14.93
C ILE A 280 -7.82 -7.60 15.84
N ASP A 281 -9.04 -8.09 16.08
CA ASP A 281 -9.34 -9.29 16.88
C ASP A 281 -8.73 -10.55 16.26
N ALA A 282 -8.64 -10.60 14.93
CA ALA A 282 -7.96 -11.66 14.19
C ALA A 282 -6.43 -11.52 14.17
N GLY A 283 -5.88 -10.45 14.76
CA GLY A 283 -4.44 -10.18 14.77
C GLY A 283 -3.93 -9.52 13.49
N ASN A 284 -4.77 -8.81 12.74
CA ASN A 284 -4.38 -8.13 11.50
C ASN A 284 -4.40 -6.60 11.72
N PRO A 285 -3.24 -5.93 11.74
CA PRO A 285 -3.20 -4.48 11.68
C PRO A 285 -3.74 -3.98 10.32
N VAL A 286 -4.48 -2.87 10.34
CA VAL A 286 -5.20 -2.38 9.15
C VAL A 286 -4.51 -1.15 8.57
N MET A 287 -4.21 -1.16 7.27
CA MET A 287 -3.71 0.03 6.58
C MET A 287 -4.88 0.99 6.32
N ILE A 288 -4.81 2.18 6.91
CA ILE A 288 -5.83 3.23 6.80
C ILE A 288 -5.30 4.33 5.89
N ASN A 289 -6.08 4.67 4.86
CA ASN A 289 -5.81 5.77 3.95
C ASN A 289 -6.69 6.96 4.31
N VAL A 290 -6.05 8.07 4.67
CA VAL A 290 -6.71 9.38 4.79
C VAL A 290 -6.33 10.24 3.59
N GLU A 291 -7.02 11.35 3.39
CA GLU A 291 -6.89 12.19 2.20
C GLU A 291 -5.45 12.55 1.88
N GLY A 292 -4.58 12.84 2.83
CA GLY A 292 -3.19 13.19 2.54
C GLY A 292 -2.14 12.24 3.11
N HIS A 293 -2.51 11.08 3.67
CA HIS A 293 -1.58 10.25 4.43
C HIS A 293 -2.03 8.78 4.54
N THR A 294 -1.11 7.88 4.80
CA THR A 294 -1.41 6.47 5.12
C THR A 294 -0.86 6.17 6.51
N MET A 295 -1.66 5.47 7.32
CA MET A 295 -1.36 5.09 8.71
C MET A 295 -1.69 3.62 8.94
N VAL A 296 -1.33 3.09 10.11
CA VAL A 296 -1.70 1.73 10.52
C VAL A 296 -2.60 1.78 11.74
N GLY A 297 -3.81 1.23 11.63
CA GLY A 297 -4.66 0.91 12.76
C GLY A 297 -4.12 -0.32 13.49
N VAL A 298 -3.86 -0.17 14.79
CA VAL A 298 -3.21 -1.17 15.64
C VAL A 298 -4.07 -1.59 16.83
N GLY A 299 -5.27 -1.03 16.96
CA GLY A 299 -6.13 -1.27 18.10
C GLY A 299 -7.38 -0.42 18.10
N TYR A 300 -8.22 -0.61 19.10
CA TYR A 300 -9.47 0.12 19.25
C TYR A 300 -9.92 0.28 20.71
N ASP A 301 -10.84 1.21 20.94
CA ASP A 301 -11.71 1.31 22.13
C ASP A 301 -13.17 1.48 21.70
N ASP A 302 -14.01 0.52 22.09
CA ASP A 302 -15.43 0.44 21.73
C ASP A 302 -16.27 1.60 22.25
N THR A 303 -15.86 2.21 23.36
CA THR A 303 -16.71 3.19 24.07
C THR A 303 -16.96 4.44 23.23
N GLY A 304 -16.08 4.73 22.26
CA GLY A 304 -16.16 5.90 21.40
C GLY A 304 -15.84 5.62 19.93
N ASN A 305 -15.95 4.36 19.48
CA ASN A 305 -15.49 3.92 18.15
C ASN A 305 -14.07 4.45 17.83
N THR A 306 -13.18 4.38 18.81
CA THR A 306 -11.84 4.96 18.70
C THR A 306 -10.90 3.96 18.05
N VAL A 307 -10.08 4.45 17.12
CA VAL A 307 -9.00 3.73 16.46
C VAL A 307 -7.70 4.15 17.12
N TYR A 308 -6.87 3.18 17.52
CA TYR A 308 -5.47 3.41 17.87
C TYR A 308 -4.59 3.22 16.65
N LEU A 309 -3.64 4.12 16.42
CA LEU A 309 -2.87 4.13 15.18
C LEU A 309 -1.39 4.52 15.36
N HIS A 310 -0.57 4.09 14.42
CA HIS A 310 0.78 4.59 14.17
C HIS A 310 0.78 5.42 12.89
N ASP A 311 1.28 6.66 12.98
CA ASP A 311 1.08 7.72 11.99
C ASP A 311 2.32 8.02 11.14
N THR A 312 3.40 7.25 11.27
CA THR A 312 4.68 7.47 10.59
C THR A 312 5.47 8.71 11.02
N TRP A 313 5.00 9.56 11.94
CA TRP A 313 5.71 10.80 12.32
C TRP A 313 6.48 10.68 13.63
N ASP A 314 6.11 9.73 14.49
CA ASP A 314 6.86 9.34 15.67
C ASP A 314 6.70 7.83 15.98
N TYR A 315 7.20 7.41 17.14
CA TYR A 315 7.09 6.03 17.63
C TYR A 315 5.92 5.82 18.60
N ASN A 316 5.05 6.82 18.77
CA ASN A 316 3.96 6.77 19.71
C ASN A 316 2.69 6.18 19.07
N THR A 317 1.80 5.70 19.92
CA THR A 317 0.44 5.39 19.51
C THR A 317 -0.44 6.62 19.67
N HIS A 318 -1.21 6.91 18.63
CA HIS A 318 -2.17 8.01 18.57
C HIS A 318 -3.60 7.48 18.45
N ALA A 319 -4.58 8.37 18.46
CA ALA A 319 -5.98 7.98 18.26
C ALA A 319 -6.75 8.95 17.36
N MET A 320 -7.82 8.41 16.76
CA MET A 320 -8.90 9.17 16.15
C MET A 320 -10.21 8.42 16.30
N ALA A 321 -11.35 9.10 16.19
CA ALA A 321 -12.63 8.42 16.04
C ALA A 321 -12.73 7.81 14.63
N TRP A 322 -13.34 6.63 14.53
CA TRP A 322 -13.58 5.97 13.25
C TRP A 322 -14.37 6.87 12.30
N GLY A 323 -13.87 7.03 11.08
CA GLY A 323 -14.51 7.85 10.04
C GLY A 323 -14.28 9.36 10.16
N ASP A 324 -13.55 9.82 11.17
CA ASP A 324 -13.17 11.23 11.32
C ASP A 324 -11.91 11.57 10.50
N SER A 325 -11.42 12.80 10.65
CA SER A 325 -10.15 13.26 10.10
C SER A 325 -8.97 13.01 11.06
N TYR A 326 -7.76 12.94 10.54
CA TYR A 326 -6.51 12.95 11.30
C TYR A 326 -5.55 13.99 10.74
N SER A 327 -5.09 14.91 11.57
CA SER A 327 -4.34 16.12 11.16
C SER A 327 -5.01 16.88 10.02
N GLY A 328 -6.34 16.99 10.07
CA GLY A 328 -7.17 17.65 9.05
C GLY A 328 -7.34 16.85 7.75
N MET A 329 -6.94 15.58 7.71
CA MET A 329 -7.07 14.71 6.54
C MET A 329 -8.19 13.69 6.76
N THR A 330 -9.21 13.71 5.91
CA THR A 330 -10.41 12.87 6.03
C THR A 330 -10.09 11.40 5.81
N MET A 331 -10.62 10.49 6.63
CA MET A 331 -10.53 9.04 6.37
C MET A 331 -11.27 8.64 5.09
N LEU A 332 -10.60 7.90 4.20
CA LEU A 332 -11.11 7.57 2.88
C LEU A 332 -11.39 6.08 2.67
N SER A 333 -10.44 5.22 3.02
CA SER A 333 -10.48 3.80 2.69
C SER A 333 -9.53 2.98 3.56
N VAL A 334 -9.68 1.66 3.50
CA VAL A 334 -8.73 0.70 4.09
C VAL A 334 -8.20 -0.25 3.04
N SER A 335 -6.90 -0.54 3.11
CA SER A 335 -6.20 -1.49 2.23
C SER A 335 -5.91 -2.79 3.00
N ILE A 336 -6.63 -3.86 2.68
CA ILE A 336 -6.55 -5.16 3.34
C ILE A 336 -5.69 -6.12 2.52
N VAL A 337 -4.68 -6.69 3.17
CA VAL A 337 -3.88 -7.82 2.66
C VAL A 337 -3.61 -8.76 3.84
N ASN A 338 -4.32 -9.88 3.86
CA ASN A 338 -4.22 -10.89 4.91
C ASN A 338 -3.52 -12.14 4.38
N LEU A 339 -2.76 -12.82 5.24
CA LEU A 339 -1.96 -13.98 4.88
C LEU A 339 -2.52 -15.24 5.53
N THR A 340 -2.31 -16.38 4.86
CA THR A 340 -2.43 -17.67 5.54
C THR A 340 -1.27 -17.80 6.51
N ALA A 341 -1.54 -18.22 7.75
CA ALA A 341 -0.49 -18.52 8.72
C ALA A 341 0.57 -19.44 8.09
N ALA A 342 1.85 -19.15 8.34
CA ALA A 342 2.92 -20.04 7.90
C ALA A 342 2.66 -21.44 8.48
N PRO A 343 2.84 -22.53 7.70
CA PRO A 343 2.95 -23.83 8.33
C PRO A 343 4.09 -23.76 9.37
N PRO A 344 3.93 -24.37 10.56
CA PRO A 344 4.99 -24.36 11.56
C PRO A 344 6.27 -24.84 10.88
N SER A 345 7.36 -24.09 11.02
CA SER A 345 8.65 -24.56 10.54
C SER A 345 8.90 -25.93 11.18
N PRO A 346 9.55 -26.88 10.48
CA PRO A 346 10.15 -28.02 11.15
C PRO A 346 11.26 -27.46 12.05
N GLN A 347 10.89 -26.95 13.23
CA GLN A 347 11.83 -26.72 14.30
C GLN A 347 12.56 -28.05 14.49
N GLY A 348 13.87 -28.01 14.35
CA GLY A 348 14.74 -29.18 14.32
C GLY A 348 14.30 -30.17 15.38
N GLN A 349 13.90 -31.36 14.94
CA GLN A 349 13.73 -32.50 15.83
C GLN A 349 15.03 -32.61 16.63
N PRO A 350 15.00 -32.51 17.97
CA PRO A 350 16.17 -32.87 18.74
C PRO A 350 16.46 -34.34 18.43
N TRP A 351 17.70 -34.62 18.10
CA TRP A 351 18.26 -35.91 17.70
C TRP A 351 18.26 -36.96 18.84
N GLU A 352 17.29 -36.94 19.75
CA GLU A 352 17.21 -37.81 20.94
C GLU A 352 16.42 -39.11 20.76
N LEU A 353 16.37 -39.67 19.55
CA LEU A 353 15.82 -41.03 19.34
C LEU A 353 16.71 -41.85 18.42
N LEU A 354 17.97 -42.05 18.85
CA LEU A 354 18.86 -43.07 18.30
C LEU A 354 19.83 -43.59 19.35
N LEU A 355 19.30 -44.01 20.50
CA LEU A 355 20.00 -44.90 21.45
C LEU A 355 18.99 -45.85 22.11
N MET A 356 18.43 -46.76 21.32
CA MET A 356 17.92 -48.05 21.81
C MET A 356 18.24 -49.14 20.79
N GLY A 357 19.38 -49.77 21.03
CA GLY A 357 20.03 -50.88 20.33
C GLY A 357 21.46 -50.86 20.87
N ASP A 358 21.94 -51.80 21.69
CA ASP A 358 21.77 -53.23 21.61
C ASP A 358 21.81 -53.88 23.01
N GLU A 359 20.91 -54.81 23.29
CA GLU A 359 21.15 -55.92 24.21
C GLU A 359 21.48 -57.17 23.37
N GLU A 360 22.74 -57.60 23.41
CA GLU A 360 23.13 -59.01 23.44
C GLU A 360 24.15 -59.22 24.56
#